data_AF-A0A200ITI4-F1
#
_entry.id   AF-A0A200ITI4-F1
#
_cell.length_a   1.000
_cell.length_b   1.000
_cell.length_c   1.000
_cell.angle_alpha   90.00
_cell.angle_beta   90.00
_cell.angle_gamma   90.00
#
_symmetry.space_group_name_H-M   'P 1'
#
loop_
_entity.id
_entity.type
_entity.pdbx_description
1 polymer ?
#
loop_
_entity_poly.entity_id
_entity_poly.type
_entity_poly.pdbx_seq_one_letter_code
_entity_poly.pdbx_strand_id
1 'polypeptide(L)'
;MNNNMKRKAYRNTPAFVMLAWGSFLFFAVLILVGLYTLKEPLMVKGYYLMGSVGLISSSFTLSKVIRDNQEDEERYNKMFRVQDDIED
;
A
#
# COMPACT_ATOMS: atom_id res chain seq x y z
N MET A 1 17.47 -36.18 -7.66
CA MET A 1 17.03 -35.19 -6.67
C MET A 1 16.55 -33.97 -7.46
N ASN A 2 15.23 -33.83 -7.71
CA ASN A 2 14.69 -32.79 -8.59
C ASN A 2 14.44 -31.50 -7.79
N ASN A 3 15.18 -30.44 -8.12
CA ASN A 3 15.19 -29.20 -7.36
C ASN A 3 14.21 -28.20 -7.99
N ASN A 4 12.92 -28.33 -7.64
CA ASN A 4 11.88 -27.40 -8.08
C ASN A 4 11.94 -26.10 -7.28
N MET A 5 12.92 -25.25 -7.61
CA MET A 5 13.02 -23.90 -7.04
C MET A 5 11.88 -23.03 -7.56
N LYS A 6 10.77 -22.93 -6.79
CA LYS A 6 9.68 -21.99 -7.08
C LYS A 6 10.22 -20.56 -7.01
N ARG A 7 10.44 -19.92 -8.15
CA ARG A 7 10.81 -18.50 -8.20
C ARG A 7 9.63 -17.64 -7.73
N LYS A 8 9.86 -16.76 -6.74
CA LYS A 8 8.89 -15.72 -6.39
C LYS A 8 8.76 -14.75 -7.57
N ALA A 9 7.64 -14.79 -8.27
CA ALA A 9 7.31 -13.78 -9.27
C ALA A 9 6.94 -12.48 -8.55
N TYR A 10 7.81 -11.48 -8.62
CA TYR A 10 7.48 -10.14 -8.13
C TYR A 10 6.45 -9.53 -9.07
N ARG A 11 5.25 -9.25 -8.55
CA ARG A 11 4.12 -8.74 -9.32
C ARG A 11 4.36 -7.32 -9.85
N ASN A 12 5.26 -6.56 -9.22
CA ASN A 12 5.58 -5.17 -9.57
C ASN A 12 7.07 -5.02 -9.91
N THR A 13 7.35 -4.39 -11.06
CA THR A 13 8.70 -4.01 -11.49
C THR A 13 9.32 -3.03 -10.48
N PRO A 14 10.64 -3.11 -10.19
CA PRO A 14 11.31 -2.19 -9.26
C PRO A 14 11.11 -0.70 -9.58
N ALA A 15 10.91 -0.34 -10.86
CA ALA A 15 10.59 1.02 -11.27
C ALA A 15 9.27 1.54 -10.67
N PHE A 16 8.20 0.73 -10.63
CA PHE A 16 6.93 1.13 -10.02
C PHE A 16 7.04 1.32 -8.50
N VAL A 17 7.86 0.51 -7.84
CA VAL A 17 8.13 0.66 -6.41
C VAL A 17 8.86 1.98 -6.15
N MET A 18 9.88 2.32 -6.93
CA MET A 18 10.59 3.60 -6.80
C MET A 18 9.67 4.80 -7.05
N LEU A 19 8.80 4.73 -8.05
CA LEU A 19 7.83 5.79 -8.32
C LEU A 19 6.84 5.98 -7.18
N ALA A 20 6.35 4.89 -6.57
CA ALA A 20 5.44 4.96 -5.44
C ALA A 20 6.09 5.60 -4.20
N TRP A 21 7.33 5.21 -3.88
CA TRP A 21 8.07 5.82 -2.77
C TRP A 21 8.50 7.26 -3.06
N GLY A 22 8.89 7.55 -4.30
CA GLY A 22 9.28 8.89 -4.74
C GLY A 22 8.11 9.88 -4.68
N SER A 23 6.93 9.51 -5.18
CA SER A 23 5.74 10.35 -5.12
C SER A 23 5.28 10.56 -3.68
N PHE A 24 5.31 9.52 -2.85
CA PHE A 24 4.97 9.64 -1.43
C PHE A 24 5.85 10.65 -0.70
N LEU A 25 7.18 10.55 -0.84
CA LEU A 25 8.10 11.52 -0.24
C LEU A 25 7.88 12.92 -0.80
N PHE A 26 7.68 13.04 -2.11
CA PHE A 26 7.45 14.32 -2.76
C PHE A 26 6.23 15.06 -2.20
N PHE A 27 5.08 14.37 -2.07
CA PHE A 27 3.88 14.95 -1.49
C PHE A 27 4.01 15.22 0.01
N ALA A 28 4.70 14.36 0.77
CA ALA A 28 4.98 14.60 2.18
C ALA A 28 5.80 15.88 2.39
N VAL A 29 6.83 16.11 1.55
CA VAL A 29 7.63 17.34 1.58
C VAL A 29 6.79 18.56 1.18
N LEU A 30 5.92 18.44 0.17
CA LEU A 30 5.01 19.53 -0.22
C LEU A 30 4.09 19.96 0.93
N ILE A 31 3.52 19.01 1.69
CA ILE A 31 2.71 19.31 2.88
C ILE A 31 3.54 20.08 3.92
N LEU A 32 4.78 19.65 4.19
CA LEU A 32 5.66 20.30 5.15
C LEU A 32 6.06 21.72 4.71
N VAL A 33 6.40 21.91 3.44
CA VAL A 33 6.74 23.23 2.87
C VAL A 33 5.53 24.17 2.88
N GLY A 34 4.34 23.65 2.55
CA GLY A 34 3.09 24.39 2.62
C GLY A 34 2.79 24.87 4.05
N LEU A 35 3.00 23.99 5.03
CA LEU A 35 2.79 24.31 6.45
C LEU A 35 3.84 25.29 7.00
N TYR A 36 5.07 25.24 6.50
CA TYR A 36 6.14 26.19 6.85
C TYR A 36 5.86 27.59 6.31
N THR A 37 5.34 27.68 5.08
CA THR A 37 5.00 28.95 4.43
C THR A 37 3.79 29.64 5.08
N LEU A 38 2.89 28.87 5.70
CA LEU A 38 1.71 29.41 6.35
C LEU A 38 2.09 30.23 7.61
N LYS A 39 1.68 31.50 7.69
CA LYS A 39 1.90 32.37 8.86
C LYS A 39 0.70 32.34 9.81
N GLU A 40 0.34 31.14 10.26
CA GLU A 40 -0.78 30.90 11.16
C GLU A 40 -0.33 30.49 12.58
N PRO A 41 -1.19 30.60 13.60
CA PRO A 41 -0.92 30.13 14.95
C PRO A 41 -0.54 28.65 14.98
N LEU A 42 0.31 28.26 15.93
CA LEU A 42 0.81 26.89 16.06
C LEU A 42 -0.33 25.84 16.18
N MET A 43 -1.43 26.23 16.82
CA MET A 43 -2.61 25.38 17.02
C MET A 43 -3.28 25.00 15.70
N VAL A 44 -3.45 25.97 14.78
CA VAL A 44 -4.06 25.76 13.46
C VAL A 44 -3.14 24.91 12.58
N LYS A 45 -1.83 25.16 12.62
CA LYS A 45 -0.83 24.35 11.92
C LYS A 45 -0.84 22.89 12.37
N GLY A 46 -0.97 22.66 13.68
CA GLY A 46 -1.07 21.31 14.25
C GLY A 46 -2.29 20.55 13.74
N TYR A 47 -3.43 21.22 13.64
CA TYR A 47 -4.67 20.62 13.12
C TYR A 47 -4.50 20.13 11.66
N TYR A 48 -3.93 20.96 10.79
CA TYR A 48 -3.66 20.57 9.40
C TYR A 48 -2.67 19.41 9.29
N LEU A 49 -1.63 19.40 10.13
CA LEU A 49 -0.66 18.31 10.14
C LEU A 49 -1.30 16.99 10.60
N MET A 50 -2.08 17.01 11.68
CA MET A 50 -2.79 15.84 12.18
C MET A 50 -3.75 15.28 11.15
N GLY A 51 -4.55 16.14 10.51
CA GLY A 51 -5.45 15.74 9.43
C GLY A 51 -4.71 15.10 8.25
N SER A 52 -3.61 15.72 7.82
CA SER A 52 -2.79 15.22 6.69
C SER A 52 -2.18 13.85 7.00
N VAL A 53 -1.58 13.67 8.17
CA VAL A 53 -0.97 12.40 8.59
C VAL A 53 -2.03 11.31 8.77
N GLY A 54 -3.18 11.66 9.37
CA GLY A 54 -4.31 10.75 9.53
C GLY A 54 -4.87 10.26 8.20
N LEU A 55 -5.08 11.17 7.24
CA LEU A 55 -5.54 10.86 5.89
C LEU A 55 -4.59 9.92 5.15
N ILE A 56 -3.29 10.23 5.19
CA ILE A 56 -2.24 9.41 4.59
C ILE A 56 -2.25 7.99 5.19
N SER A 57 -2.21 7.89 6.52
CA SER A 57 -2.21 6.60 7.22
C SER A 57 -3.45 5.77 6.92
N SER A 58 -4.62 6.41 6.92
CA SER A 58 -5.90 5.77 6.59
C SER A 58 -5.93 5.28 5.14
N SER A 59 -5.46 6.09 4.18
CA SER A 59 -5.38 5.70 2.77
C SER A 59 -4.48 4.47 2.55
N PHE A 60 -3.32 4.42 3.20
CA PHE A 60 -2.46 3.23 3.15
C PHE A 60 -3.09 2.01 3.80
N THR A 61 -3.80 2.19 4.92
CA THR A 61 -4.48 1.09 5.60
C THR A 61 -5.58 0.52 4.72
N LEU A 62 -6.41 1.38 4.13
CA LEU A 62 -7.45 0.99 3.18
C LEU A 62 -6.87 0.25 1.97
N SER A 63 -5.76 0.75 1.41
CA SER A 63 -5.07 0.10 0.29
C SER A 63 -4.57 -1.31 0.64
N LYS A 64 -4.08 -1.50 1.88
CA LYS A 64 -3.69 -2.84 2.37
C LYS A 64 -4.91 -3.75 2.49
N VAL A 65 -5.97 -3.28 3.16
CA VAL A 65 -7.19 -4.07 3.37
C VAL A 65 -7.81 -4.53 2.04
N ILE A 66 -7.91 -3.65 1.05
CA ILE A 66 -8.43 -4.01 -0.27
C ILE A 66 -7.55 -5.08 -0.94
N ARG A 67 -6.23 -4.92 -0.87
CA ARG A 67 -5.29 -5.87 -1.44
C ARG A 67 -5.34 -7.22 -0.74
N ASP A 68 -5.43 -7.22 0.59
CA ASP A 68 -5.49 -8.44 1.39
C ASP A 68 -6.79 -9.20 1.07
N ASN A 69 -7.93 -8.50 0.96
CA ASN A 69 -9.20 -9.11 0.54
C ASN A 69 -9.13 -9.76 -0.86
N GLN A 70 -8.45 -9.10 -1.82
CA GLN A 70 -8.20 -9.69 -3.14
C GLN A 70 -7.32 -10.94 -3.08
N GLU A 71 -6.25 -10.91 -2.28
CA GLU A 71 -5.35 -12.06 -2.09
C GLU A 71 -6.08 -13.24 -1.42
N ASP A 72 -7.01 -12.97 -0.50
CA ASP A 72 -7.83 -13.98 0.18
C ASP A 72 -8.87 -14.63 -0.75
N GLU A 73 -9.56 -13.85 -1.59
CA GLU A 73 -10.48 -14.35 -2.62
C GLU A 73 -9.75 -15.26 -3.63
N GLU A 74 -8.57 -14.84 -4.10
CA GLU A 74 -7.74 -15.65 -4.99
C GLU A 74 -7.31 -16.98 -4.35
N ARG A 75 -7.02 -16.98 -3.04
CA ARG A 75 -6.67 -18.21 -2.30
C ARG A 75 -7.86 -19.14 -2.12
N TYR A 76 -9.03 -18.60 -1.80
CA TYR A 76 -10.26 -19.37 -1.67
C TYR A 76 -10.58 -20.11 -2.98
N ASN A 77 -10.55 -19.40 -4.11
CA ASN A 77 -10.81 -19.99 -5.43
C ASN A 77 -9.79 -21.09 -5.81
N LYS A 78 -8.52 -20.95 -5.40
CA LYS A 78 -7.50 -21.99 -5.61
C LYS A 78 -7.77 -23.24 -4.77
N MET A 79 -8.15 -23.08 -3.50
CA MET A 79 -8.49 -24.23 -2.65
C MET A 79 -9.71 -24.98 -3.18
N PHE A 80 -10.74 -24.25 -3.64
CA PHE A 80 -11.93 -24.85 -4.22
C PHE A 80 -11.59 -25.68 -5.48
N ARG A 81 -10.80 -25.12 -6.42
CA ARG A 81 -10.36 -25.87 -7.61
C ARG A 81 -9.53 -27.12 -7.28
N VAL A 82 -8.68 -27.05 -6.25
CA VAL A 82 -7.90 -28.22 -5.81
C VAL A 82 -8.80 -29.28 -5.18
N GLN A 83 -9.89 -28.88 -4.51
CA GLN A 83 -10.87 -29.81 -3.97
C GLN A 83 -11.59 -30.56 -5.09
N ASP A 84 -12.04 -29.84 -6.14
CA ASP A 84 -12.67 -30.45 -7.32
C ASP A 84 -11.72 -31.45 -8.01
N ASP A 85 -10.44 -31.09 -8.20
CA ASP A 85 -9.42 -31.96 -8.81
C ASP A 85 -9.10 -33.24 -7.98
N ILE A 86 -9.50 -33.32 -6.70
CA ILE A 86 -9.29 -34.48 -5.83
C ILE A 86 -10.51 -35.42 -5.81
N GLU A 87 -11.70 -34.89 -6.12
CA GLU A 87 -12.96 -35.65 -6.13
C GLU A 87 -13.24 -36.37 -7.46
N ASP A 88 -12.56 -35.97 -8.55
CA ASP A 88 -12.56 -36.64 -9.88
C ASP A 88 -11.44 -37.71 -10.02
#